data_AF-A0A1I0HQ07-F1
#
_entry.id   AF-A0A1I0HQ07-F1
#
_cell.length_a   1.000
_cell.length_b   1.000
_cell.length_c   1.000
_cell.angle_alpha   90.00
_cell.angle_beta   90.00
_cell.angle_gamma   90.00
#
_symmetry.space_group_name_H-M   'P 1'
#
loop_
_entity.id
_entity.type
_entity.pdbx_description
1 polymer ?
#
loop_
_entity_poly.entity_id
_entity_poly.type
_entity_poly.pdbx_seq_one_letter_code
_entity_poly.pdbx_strand_id
1 'polypeptide(L)'
;EEDIIGMVIKMYDKFRNNEPMWSIANQLALARIRTESFKDEYHNKGLEEGIEIGIKQGMKKEKVEMIKGRYHQECREWIEGLSEKQLKLISKYIFEEDEFEVFKERIDNSN
;
A
#
# COMPACT_ATOMS: atom_id res chain seq x y z
N GLU A 1 29.59 22.22 -45.88
CA GLU A 1 28.78 21.17 -45.22
C GLU A 1 27.76 21.88 -44.34
N GLU A 2 26.46 21.56 -44.45
CA GLU A 2 25.48 22.07 -43.49
C GLU A 2 25.71 21.35 -42.16
N ASP A 3 25.87 22.13 -41.09
CA ASP A 3 26.01 21.61 -39.73
C ASP A 3 24.77 20.77 -39.36
N ILE A 4 24.99 19.60 -38.79
CA ILE A 4 23.95 18.65 -38.36
C ILE A 4 22.95 19.36 -37.45
N ILE A 5 23.43 20.28 -36.62
CA ILE A 5 22.59 21.11 -35.73
C ILE A 5 21.64 21.99 -36.55
N GLY A 6 22.13 22.61 -37.62
CA GLY A 6 21.32 23.44 -38.52
C GLY A 6 20.24 22.64 -39.27
N MET A 7 20.55 21.40 -39.68
CA MET A 7 19.56 20.51 -40.28
C MET A 7 18.45 20.14 -39.29
N VAL A 8 18.81 19.80 -38.04
CA VAL A 8 17.83 19.44 -36.99
C VAL A 8 16.91 20.62 -36.65
N ILE A 9 17.45 21.84 -36.54
CA ILE A 9 16.64 23.05 -36.29
C ILE A 9 15.65 23.28 -37.44
N LYS A 10 16.09 23.20 -38.70
CA LYS A 10 15.20 23.36 -39.87
C LYS A 10 14.11 22.29 -39.90
N MET A 11 14.40 21.05 -39.50
CA MET A 11 13.39 19.98 -39.41
C MET A 11 12.38 20.25 -38.30
N TYR A 12 12.84 20.73 -37.14
CA TYR A 12 11.97 21.10 -36.02
C TYR A 12 11.02 22.26 -36.38
N ASP A 13 11.54 23.31 -37.03
CA ASP A 13 10.73 24.45 -37.45
C ASP A 13 9.66 24.04 -38.49
N LYS A 14 10.02 23.19 -39.46
CA LYS A 14 9.05 22.64 -40.42
C LYS A 14 7.96 21.82 -39.74
N PHE A 15 8.33 21.04 -38.73
CA PHE A 15 7.40 20.22 -37.97
C PHE A 15 6.44 21.08 -37.13
N ARG A 16 6.97 22.10 -36.45
CA ARG A 16 6.19 23.03 -35.62
C ARG A 16 5.21 23.88 -36.43
N ASN A 17 5.60 24.26 -37.65
CA ASN A 17 4.75 25.05 -38.55
C ASN A 17 3.66 24.21 -39.23
N ASN A 18 3.69 22.88 -39.11
CA ASN A 18 2.60 22.00 -39.53
C ASN A 18 1.62 21.79 -38.37
N GLU A 19 0.66 22.71 -38.25
CA GLU A 19 -0.30 22.77 -37.14
C GLU A 19 -1.05 21.45 -36.89
N PRO A 20 -1.55 20.72 -37.91
CA PRO A 20 -2.15 19.41 -37.71
C PRO A 20 -1.20 18.36 -37.12
N MET A 21 0.03 18.27 -37.64
CA MET A 21 1.03 17.32 -37.14
C MET A 21 1.49 17.66 -35.72
N TRP A 22 1.68 18.95 -35.43
CA TRP A 22 2.04 19.43 -34.10
C TRP A 22 0.92 19.16 -33.08
N SER A 23 -0.33 19.39 -33.45
CA SER A 23 -1.51 19.11 -32.62
C SER A 23 -1.62 17.63 -32.28
N ILE A 24 -1.46 16.74 -33.28
CA ILE A 24 -1.48 15.28 -33.08
C ILE A 24 -0.33 14.83 -32.17
N ALA A 25 0.88 15.35 -32.37
CA ALA A 25 2.03 15.02 -31.53
C ALA A 25 1.83 15.45 -30.07
N ASN A 26 1.26 16.65 -29.87
CA ASN A 26 0.92 17.14 -28.54
C ASN A 26 -0.16 16.29 -27.86
N GLN A 27 -1.23 15.95 -28.58
CA GLN A 27 -2.26 15.04 -28.06
C GLN A 27 -1.70 13.67 -27.69
N LEU A 28 -0.79 13.12 -28.51
CA LEU A 28 -0.13 11.86 -28.24
C LEU A 28 0.76 11.93 -26.99
N ALA A 29 1.53 13.02 -26.83
CA ALA A 29 2.36 13.25 -25.65
C ALA A 29 1.50 13.35 -24.38
N LEU A 30 0.41 14.14 -24.43
CA LEU A 30 -0.53 14.27 -23.31
C LEU A 30 -1.21 12.93 -22.97
N ALA A 31 -1.58 12.14 -23.98
CA ALA A 31 -2.14 10.81 -23.78
C ALA A 31 -1.16 9.87 -23.09
N ARG A 32 0.12 9.88 -23.50
CA ARG A 32 1.19 9.09 -22.85
C ARG A 32 1.37 9.48 -21.39
N ILE A 33 1.53 10.77 -21.11
CA ILE A 33 1.67 11.29 -19.73
C ILE A 33 0.50 10.84 -18.87
N ARG A 34 -0.74 10.94 -19.38
CA ARG A 34 -1.94 10.48 -18.66
C ARG A 34 -1.88 8.98 -18.38
N THR A 35 -1.52 8.16 -19.36
CA THR A 35 -1.44 6.70 -19.17
C THR A 35 -0.35 6.30 -18.18
N GLU A 36 0.79 6.99 -18.19
CA GLU A 36 1.90 6.76 -17.25
C GLU A 36 1.50 7.19 -15.84
N SER A 37 0.94 8.40 -15.69
CA SER A 37 0.44 8.90 -14.40
C SER A 37 -0.62 7.99 -13.80
N PHE A 38 -1.52 7.45 -14.62
CA PHE A 38 -2.52 6.48 -14.17
C PHE A 38 -1.87 5.17 -13.71
N LYS A 39 -0.87 4.64 -14.42
CA LYS A 39 -0.14 3.45 -13.98
C LYS A 39 0.56 3.68 -12.65
N ASP A 40 1.18 4.85 -12.48
CA ASP A 40 1.86 5.22 -11.24
C ASP A 40 0.87 5.34 -10.07
N GLU A 41 -0.30 5.95 -10.30
CA GLU A 41 -1.35 6.06 -9.28
C GLU A 41 -1.86 4.69 -8.83
N TYR A 42 -2.12 3.77 -9.77
CA TYR A 42 -2.56 2.41 -9.44
C TYR A 42 -1.49 1.62 -8.71
N HIS A 43 -0.23 1.74 -9.15
CA HIS A 43 0.89 1.11 -8.48
C HIS A 43 1.05 1.61 -7.04
N ASN A 44 0.95 2.92 -6.84
CA ASN A 44 1.07 3.53 -5.51
C ASN A 44 -0.09 3.11 -4.59
N LYS A 45 -1.33 3.12 -5.09
CA LYS A 45 -2.48 2.62 -4.31
C LYS A 45 -2.33 1.15 -3.92
N GLY A 46 -1.93 0.30 -4.86
CA GLY A 46 -1.69 -1.12 -4.58
C GLY A 46 -0.57 -1.34 -3.56
N LEU A 47 0.48 -0.50 -3.61
CA LEU A 47 1.56 -0.53 -2.62
C LEU A 47 1.07 -0.09 -1.23
N GLU A 48 0.30 1.00 -1.14
CA GLU A 48 -0.28 1.46 0.13
C GLU A 48 -1.21 0.42 0.76
N GLU A 49 -2.13 -0.15 -0.02
CA GLU A 49 -3.02 -1.22 0.44
C GLU A 49 -2.22 -2.46 0.88
N GLY A 50 -1.20 -2.84 0.11
CA GLY A 50 -0.33 -3.96 0.45
C GLY A 50 0.44 -3.75 1.75
N ILE A 51 0.95 -2.52 1.99
CA ILE A 51 1.60 -2.14 3.25
C ILE A 51 0.60 -2.20 4.40
N GLU A 52 -0.61 -1.65 4.24
CA GLU A 52 -1.63 -1.65 5.28
C GLU A 52 -2.04 -3.09 5.66
N ILE A 53 -2.28 -3.94 4.67
CA ILE A 53 -2.59 -5.37 4.87
C ILE A 53 -1.41 -6.06 5.57
N GLY A 54 -0.18 -5.81 5.14
CA GLY A 54 1.03 -6.38 5.72
C GLY A 54 1.22 -5.99 7.19
N ILE A 55 1.00 -4.71 7.53
CA ILE A 55 1.06 -4.21 8.91
C ILE A 55 -0.02 -4.89 9.76
N LYS A 56 -1.26 -4.96 9.28
CA LYS A 56 -2.38 -5.63 9.99
C LYS A 56 -2.10 -7.10 10.25
N GLN A 57 -1.60 -7.83 9.25
CA GLN A 57 -1.21 -9.24 9.39
C GLN A 57 -0.04 -9.39 10.37
N GLY A 58 0.97 -8.52 10.28
CA GLY A 58 2.12 -8.49 11.18
C GLY A 58 1.71 -8.30 12.64
N MET A 59 0.82 -7.33 12.92
CA MET A 59 0.28 -7.10 14.26
C MET A 59 -0.45 -8.34 14.79
N LYS A 60 -1.32 -8.97 14.01
CA LYS A 60 -2.01 -10.20 14.42
C LYS A 60 -1.03 -11.33 14.74
N LYS A 61 -0.03 -11.54 13.87
CA LYS A 61 1.00 -12.56 14.07
C LYS A 61 1.82 -12.31 15.34
N GLU A 62 2.20 -11.07 15.60
CA GLU A 62 2.89 -10.67 16.83
C GLU A 62 2.06 -11.05 18.08
N LYS A 63 0.75 -10.76 18.09
CA LYS A 63 -0.12 -11.12 19.23
C LYS A 63 -0.23 -12.62 19.44
N VAL A 64 -0.32 -13.41 18.36
CA VAL A 64 -0.31 -14.87 18.45
C VAL A 64 0.97 -15.37 19.13
N GLU A 65 2.13 -14.88 18.71
CA GLU A 65 3.41 -15.29 19.32
C GLU A 65 3.52 -14.85 20.78
N MET A 66 3.02 -13.65 21.14
CA MET A 66 2.98 -13.20 22.54
C MET A 66 2.13 -14.12 23.42
N ILE A 67 0.92 -14.45 22.98
CA ILE A 67 -0.01 -15.32 23.74
C ILE A 67 0.56 -16.74 23.83
N LYS A 68 1.13 -17.25 22.74
CA LYS A 68 1.82 -18.54 22.73
C LYS A 68 3.02 -18.57 23.67
N GLY A 69 3.78 -17.48 23.76
CA GLY A 69 4.90 -17.36 24.69
C GLY A 69 4.47 -17.33 26.16
N ARG A 70 3.35 -16.66 26.48
CA ARG A 70 2.86 -16.50 27.85
C ARG A 70 2.05 -17.70 28.36
N TYR A 71 1.12 -18.18 27.55
CA TYR A 71 0.12 -19.19 27.95
C TYR A 71 0.34 -20.55 27.27
N HIS A 72 1.29 -20.67 26.34
CA HIS A 72 1.54 -21.90 25.57
C HIS A 72 0.32 -22.39 24.78
N GLN A 73 -0.59 -21.48 24.41
CA GLN A 73 -1.79 -21.77 23.64
C GLN A 73 -1.67 -21.24 22.20
N GLU A 74 -2.19 -22.01 21.24
CA GLU A 74 -2.36 -21.56 19.86
C GLU A 74 -3.69 -20.82 19.73
N CYS A 75 -3.62 -19.53 19.41
CA CYS A 75 -4.79 -18.64 19.43
C CYS A 75 -5.03 -17.91 18.10
N ARG A 76 -4.48 -18.42 16.99
CA ARG A 76 -4.55 -17.77 15.68
C ARG A 76 -6.00 -17.49 15.25
N GLU A 77 -6.86 -18.49 15.30
CA GLU A 77 -8.26 -18.38 14.88
C GLU A 77 -9.03 -17.34 15.70
N TRP A 78 -8.75 -17.29 17.01
CA TRP A 78 -9.35 -16.30 17.90
C TRP A 78 -8.89 -14.88 17.53
N ILE A 79 -7.57 -14.66 17.39
CA ILE A 79 -6.98 -13.37 17.04
C ILE A 79 -7.46 -12.86 15.67
N GLU A 80 -7.74 -13.77 14.73
CA GLU A 80 -8.26 -13.40 13.41
C GLU A 80 -9.66 -12.77 13.49
N GLY A 81 -10.50 -13.22 14.42
CA GLY A 81 -11.86 -12.72 14.67
C GLY A 81 -11.95 -11.44 15.50
N LEU A 82 -10.86 -10.98 16.11
CA LEU A 82 -10.86 -9.78 16.96
C LEU A 82 -10.80 -8.47 16.18
N SER A 83 -11.45 -7.45 16.74
CA SER A 83 -11.37 -6.06 16.25
C SER A 83 -10.03 -5.40 16.60
N GLU A 84 -9.67 -4.32 15.89
CA GLU A 84 -8.44 -3.56 16.19
C GLU A 84 -8.40 -3.01 17.63
N LYS A 85 -9.55 -2.68 18.22
CA LYS A 85 -9.63 -2.24 19.63
C LYS A 85 -9.24 -3.37 20.57
N GLN A 86 -9.80 -4.56 20.36
CA GLN A 86 -9.48 -5.76 21.14
C GLN A 86 -8.01 -6.13 21.00
N LEU A 87 -7.44 -6.08 19.79
CA LEU A 87 -6.01 -6.34 19.55
C LEU A 87 -5.09 -5.38 20.33
N LYS A 88 -5.50 -4.12 20.54
CA LYS A 88 -4.76 -3.17 21.38
C LYS A 88 -4.85 -3.52 22.86
N LEU A 89 -6.01 -3.99 23.33
CA LEU A 89 -6.22 -4.41 24.72
C LEU A 89 -5.41 -5.65 25.09
N ILE A 90 -5.16 -6.55 24.13
CA ILE A 90 -4.27 -7.70 24.36
C ILE A 90 -2.93 -7.25 24.92
N SER A 91 -2.27 -6.29 24.26
CA SER A 91 -0.96 -5.78 24.72
C SER A 91 -1.00 -5.20 26.14
N LYS A 92 -2.15 -4.71 26.57
CA LYS A 92 -2.33 -4.11 27.89
C LYS A 92 -2.56 -5.18 28.97
N TYR A 93 -3.41 -6.16 28.70
CA TYR A 93 -3.89 -7.12 29.69
C TYR A 93 -3.13 -8.45 29.71
N ILE A 94 -2.25 -8.71 28.74
CA ILE A 94 -1.48 -9.97 28.63
C ILE A 94 -0.64 -10.29 29.89
N PHE A 95 -0.27 -9.28 30.67
CA PHE A 95 0.50 -9.44 31.91
C PHE A 95 -0.34 -9.25 33.18
N GLU A 96 -1.63 -8.91 33.05
CA GLU A 96 -2.53 -8.75 34.20
C GLU A 96 -3.17 -10.07 34.63
N GLU A 97 -3.42 -10.99 33.68
CA GLU A 97 -4.09 -12.26 33.94
C GLU A 97 -3.12 -13.45 33.81
N ASP A 98 -3.15 -14.36 34.78
CA ASP A 98 -2.32 -15.58 34.76
C ASP A 98 -2.96 -16.73 33.97
N GLU A 99 -4.29 -16.74 33.83
CA GLU A 99 -5.04 -17.79 33.14
C GLU A 99 -5.57 -17.31 31.78
N PHE A 100 -5.36 -18.13 30.74
CA PHE A 100 -5.73 -17.76 29.37
C PHE A 100 -7.22 -17.57 29.17
N GLU A 101 -8.06 -18.40 29.80
CA GLU A 101 -9.53 -18.30 29.64
C GLU A 101 -10.09 -17.01 30.21
N VAL A 102 -9.60 -16.58 31.39
CA VAL A 102 -9.98 -15.30 32.01
C VAL A 102 -9.53 -14.12 31.14
N PHE A 103 -8.30 -14.19 30.63
CA PHE A 103 -7.78 -13.20 29.68
C PHE A 103 -8.64 -13.11 28.41
N LYS A 104 -8.97 -14.26 27.82
CA LYS A 104 -9.76 -14.37 26.59
C LYS A 104 -11.15 -13.76 26.77
N GLU A 105 -11.84 -14.16 27.83
CA GLU A 105 -13.18 -13.66 28.16
C GLU A 105 -13.18 -12.15 28.37
N ARG A 106 -12.15 -11.60 29.04
CA ARG A 106 -12.01 -10.15 29.25
C ARG A 106 -11.88 -9.39 27.93
N ILE A 107 -11.12 -9.92 26.98
CA ILE A 107 -10.95 -9.31 25.65
C ILE A 107 -12.23 -9.43 24.81
N ASP A 108 -12.89 -10.59 24.84
CA ASP A 108 -14.13 -10.83 24.11
C ASP A 108 -15.27 -9.91 24.61
N ASN A 109 -15.31 -9.64 25.92
CA ASN A 109 -16.28 -8.73 26.54
C ASN A 109 -15.97 -7.24 26.36
N SER A 110 -14.81 -6.87 25.78
CA SER A 110 -14.36 -5.48 25.67
C SER A 110 -14.74 -4.78 24.34
N ASN A 111 -15.94 -5.05 23.81
CA ASN A 111 -16.42 -4.57 22.50
C ASN A 111 -16.57 -3.04 22.39
#